data_AF-A0A3M0Z7D5-F1
#
_entry.id   AF-A0A3M0Z7D5-F1
#
_cell.length_a   1.000
_cell.length_b   1.000
_cell.length_c   1.000
_cell.angle_alpha   90.00
_cell.angle_beta   90.00
_cell.angle_gamma   90.00
#
_symmetry.space_group_name_H-M   'P 1'
#
loop_
_entity.id
_entity.type
_entity.pdbx_description
1 polymer ?
#
loop_
_entity_poly.entity_id
_entity_poly.type
_entity_poly.pdbx_seq_one_letter_code
_entity_poly.pdbx_strand_id
1 'polypeptide(L)'
;QALDLPLLELRYEALVERPEEQVRRLLDFLELPWDEACLRFHESRRLVRTASYDQVRRPLYRSAVGRWRRYAPYLEPLRRELAEFLDEQAPYGYR
;
A
#
# COMPACT_ATOMS: atom_id res chain seq x y z
N GLN A 1 16.77 5.80 -23.53
CA GLN A 1 16.20 7.08 -23.08
C GLN A 1 15.07 6.74 -22.11
N ALA A 2 15.13 7.22 -20.88
CA ALA A 2 14.04 7.02 -19.91
C ALA A 2 12.91 8.01 -20.22
N LEU A 3 11.66 7.58 -20.09
CA LEU A 3 10.50 8.45 -20.25
C LEU A 3 10.34 9.28 -18.97
N ASP A 4 10.21 10.60 -19.13
CA ASP A 4 9.93 11.53 -18.04
C ASP A 4 8.43 11.46 -17.70
N LEU A 5 8.06 10.41 -16.98
CA LEU A 5 6.68 10.18 -16.54
C LEU A 5 6.56 10.55 -15.06
N PRO A 6 5.55 11.35 -14.68
CA PRO A 6 5.30 11.63 -13.27
C PRO A 6 4.98 10.30 -12.55
N LEU A 7 5.62 10.08 -11.40
CA LEU A 7 5.46 8.89 -10.59
C LEU A 7 5.12 9.28 -9.15
N LEU A 8 4.05 8.70 -8.62
CA LEU A 8 3.65 8.85 -7.23
C LEU A 8 3.91 7.57 -6.44
N GLU A 9 4.76 7.66 -5.43
CA GLU A 9 4.91 6.58 -4.46
C GLU A 9 3.81 6.66 -3.38
N LEU A 10 3.12 5.53 -3.20
CA LEU A 10 2.08 5.33 -2.20
C LEU A 10 2.43 4.13 -1.31
N ARG A 11 2.79 4.39 -0.05
CA ARG A 11 3.12 3.35 0.90
C ARG A 11 1.87 2.73 1.50
N TYR A 12 1.79 1.39 1.49
CA TYR A 12 0.64 0.67 2.02
C TYR A 12 0.37 1.01 3.49
N GLU A 13 1.42 1.08 4.31
CA GLU A 13 1.33 1.41 5.73
C GLU A 13 0.75 2.81 5.97
N ALA A 14 1.17 3.79 5.16
CA ALA A 14 0.63 5.14 5.23
C ALA A 14 -0.84 5.17 4.80
N LEU A 15 -1.20 4.43 3.74
CA LEU A 15 -2.57 4.34 3.25
C LEU A 15 -3.53 3.75 4.28
N VAL A 16 -3.13 2.68 4.99
CA VAL A 16 -3.98 2.10 6.04
C VAL A 16 -3.98 2.90 7.34
N GLU A 17 -2.95 3.72 7.59
CA GLU A 17 -2.86 4.62 8.74
C GLU A 17 -3.71 5.87 8.55
N ARG A 18 -3.61 6.51 7.38
CA ARG A 18 -4.21 7.80 7.05
C ARG A 18 -4.90 7.74 5.70
N PRO A 19 -5.98 6.96 5.57
CA PRO A 19 -6.59 6.66 4.28
C PRO A 19 -7.08 7.90 3.56
N GLU A 20 -7.75 8.83 4.25
CA GLU A 20 -8.24 10.05 3.62
C GLU A 20 -7.10 10.93 3.10
N GLU A 21 -6.08 11.18 3.93
CA GLU A 21 -4.90 11.98 3.54
C GLU A 21 -4.23 11.40 2.28
N GLN A 22 -4.00 10.08 2.28
CA GLN A 22 -3.28 9.42 1.20
C GLN A 22 -4.13 9.29 -0.08
N VAL A 23 -5.45 9.08 0.04
CA VAL A 23 -6.35 9.05 -1.12
C VAL A 23 -6.52 10.44 -1.71
N ARG A 24 -6.59 11.51 -0.90
CA ARG A 24 -6.61 12.89 -1.41
C ARG A 24 -5.33 13.19 -2.21
N ARG A 25 -4.15 12.88 -1.64
CA ARG A 25 -2.86 13.02 -2.34
C ARG A 25 -2.81 12.24 -3.66
N LEU A 26 -3.38 11.04 -3.69
CA LEU A 26 -3.47 10.22 -4.91
C LEU A 26 -4.39 10.87 -5.96
N LEU A 27 -5.56 11.35 -5.56
CA LEU A 27 -6.50 12.00 -6.47
C LEU A 27 -5.97 13.33 -7.00
N ASP A 28 -5.31 14.12 -6.15
CA ASP A 28 -4.65 15.37 -6.56
C ASP A 28 -3.57 15.10 -7.62
N PHE A 29 -2.75 14.07 -7.44
CA PHE A 29 -1.74 13.66 -8.42
C PHE A 29 -2.36 13.18 -9.75
N LEU A 30 -3.55 12.58 -9.71
CA LEU A 30 -4.30 12.14 -10.89
C LEU A 30 -5.21 13.23 -11.48
N GLU A 31 -5.24 14.43 -10.87
CA GLU A 31 -6.12 15.54 -11.23
C GLU A 31 -7.63 15.15 -11.20
N LEU A 32 -8.01 14.31 -10.23
CA LEU A 32 -9.38 13.83 -10.04
C LEU A 32 -10.05 14.50 -8.82
N PRO A 33 -11.37 14.76 -8.86
CA PRO A 33 -12.08 15.32 -7.72
C PRO A 33 -12.19 14.31 -6.57
N TRP A 34 -12.26 14.83 -5.34
CA TRP A 34 -12.54 14.04 -4.14
C TRP A 34 -13.98 13.52 -4.10
N ASP A 35 -14.15 12.26 -3.71
CA ASP A 35 -15.44 11.66 -3.36
C ASP A 35 -15.28 10.80 -2.10
N GLU A 36 -16.16 11.00 -1.12
CA GLU A 36 -16.17 10.19 0.11
C GLU A 36 -16.36 8.69 -0.15
N ALA A 37 -16.95 8.32 -1.29
CA ALA A 37 -17.09 6.92 -1.72
C ALA A 37 -15.74 6.21 -1.82
N CYS A 38 -14.63 6.94 -2.01
CA CYS A 38 -13.28 6.36 -1.98
C CYS A 38 -12.95 5.72 -0.62
N LEU A 39 -13.48 6.23 0.49
CA LEU A 39 -13.32 5.65 1.82
C LEU A 39 -14.32 4.51 2.08
N ARG A 40 -15.42 4.47 1.33
CA ARG A 40 -16.48 3.46 1.38
C ARG A 40 -16.39 2.44 0.24
N PHE A 41 -15.20 2.21 -0.31
CA PHE A 41 -14.98 1.32 -1.46
C PHE A 41 -15.56 -0.09 -1.30
N HIS A 42 -15.63 -0.60 -0.07
CA HIS A 42 -16.15 -1.92 0.29
C HIS A 42 -17.67 -2.05 0.10
N GLU A 43 -18.40 -0.93 -0.03
CA GLU A 43 -19.84 -0.90 -0.34
C GLU A 43 -20.13 -1.07 -1.84
N SER A 44 -19.08 -1.03 -2.69
CA SER A 44 -19.22 -1.18 -4.13
C SER A 44 -19.81 -2.54 -4.51
N ARG A 45 -20.83 -2.52 -5.39
CA ARG A 45 -21.44 -3.73 -5.94
C ARG A 45 -20.64 -4.37 -7.08
N ARG A 46 -19.49 -3.79 -7.45
CA ARG A 46 -18.65 -4.31 -8.54
C ARG A 46 -18.21 -5.74 -8.24
N LEU A 47 -18.23 -6.59 -9.26
CA LEU A 47 -17.71 -7.95 -9.16
C LEU A 47 -16.18 -7.90 -9.02
N VAL A 48 -15.65 -8.49 -7.95
CA VAL A 48 -14.21 -8.66 -7.73
C VAL A 48 -13.89 -10.13 -8.02
N ARG A 49 -12.97 -10.40 -8.95
CA ARG A 49 -12.61 -11.78 -9.39
C ARG A 49 -11.15 -12.10 -9.07
N THR A 50 -10.67 -11.66 -7.91
CA THR A 50 -9.30 -11.88 -7.45
C THR A 50 -9.29 -12.77 -6.21
N ALA A 51 -8.14 -13.40 -5.93
CA ALA A 51 -7.93 -14.18 -4.71
C ALA A 51 -8.07 -13.34 -3.41
N SER A 52 -8.05 -12.01 -3.53
CA SER A 52 -8.23 -11.05 -2.43
C SER A 52 -9.70 -10.61 -2.25
N TYR A 53 -10.68 -11.28 -2.87
CA TYR A 53 -12.10 -10.92 -2.82
C TYR A 53 -12.60 -10.56 -1.41
N ASP A 54 -12.42 -11.47 -0.45
CA ASP A 54 -12.88 -11.26 0.93
C ASP A 54 -12.17 -10.12 1.66
N GLN A 55 -10.96 -9.76 1.22
CA GLN A 55 -10.17 -8.66 1.79
C GLN A 55 -10.64 -7.32 1.23
N VAL A 56 -10.85 -7.23 -0.09
CA VAL A 56 -11.28 -6.01 -0.78
C VAL A 56 -12.72 -5.62 -0.41
N ARG A 57 -13.54 -6.57 0.04
CA ARG A 57 -14.91 -6.32 0.52
C ARG A 57 -15.01 -5.89 1.98
N ARG A 58 -13.90 -5.61 2.65
CA ARG A 58 -13.87 -5.10 4.03
C ARG A 58 -13.39 -3.65 4.03
N PRO A 59 -13.77 -2.85 5.05
CA PRO A 59 -13.11 -1.57 5.32
C PRO A 59 -11.59 -1.75 5.43
N LEU A 60 -10.82 -0.69 5.18
CA LEU A 60 -9.38 -0.72 5.39
C LEU A 60 -9.07 -1.13 6.83
N TYR A 61 -8.13 -2.07 6.99
CA TYR A 61 -7.76 -2.62 8.28
C TYR A 61 -6.24 -2.71 8.40
N ARG A 62 -5.77 -2.66 9.65
CA ARG A 62 -4.34 -2.62 9.98
C ARG A 62 -3.74 -3.99 10.28
N SER A 63 -4.57 -5.04 10.35
CA SER A 63 -4.15 -6.39 10.78
C SER A 63 -3.18 -7.10 9.83
N ALA A 64 -2.94 -6.55 8.64
CA ALA A 64 -1.89 -7.04 7.74
C ALA A 64 -0.52 -6.40 8.01
N VAL A 65 -0.49 -5.20 8.59
CA VAL A 65 0.75 -4.47 8.88
C VAL A 65 1.57 -5.28 9.89
N GLY A 66 2.84 -5.51 9.56
CA GLY A 66 3.77 -6.24 10.42
C GLY A 66 3.48 -7.73 10.56
N ARG A 67 2.53 -8.32 9.81
CA ARG A 67 2.21 -9.76 9.90
C ARG A 67 3.42 -10.65 9.60
N TRP A 68 4.33 -10.16 8.75
CA TRP A 68 5.59 -10.83 8.43
C TRP A 68 6.48 -11.07 9.65
N ARG A 69 6.36 -10.26 10.72
CA ARG A 69 7.19 -10.38 11.93
C ARG A 69 7.04 -11.73 12.62
N ARG A 70 5.89 -12.39 12.47
CA ARG A 70 5.66 -13.77 12.96
C ARG A 70 6.57 -14.80 12.29
N TYR A 71 7.06 -14.49 11.10
CA TYR A 71 7.92 -15.33 10.30
C TYR A 71 9.37 -14.83 10.28
N ALA A 72 9.67 -13.69 10.93
CA ALA A 72 11.01 -13.10 10.95
C ALA A 72 12.13 -14.09 11.31
N PRO A 73 11.96 -15.02 12.29
CA PRO A 73 13.00 -16.00 12.61
C PRO A 73 13.38 -16.92 11.44
N TYR A 74 12.48 -17.13 10.48
CA TYR A 74 12.69 -18.00 9.33
C TYR A 74 13.22 -17.26 8.10
N LEU A 75 13.29 -15.93 8.15
CA LEU A 75 13.65 -15.07 7.01
C LEU A 75 15.07 -14.50 7.10
N GLU A 76 15.86 -14.91 8.11
CA GLU A 76 17.20 -14.36 8.36
C GLU A 76 18.14 -14.43 7.13
N PRO A 77 18.22 -15.54 6.37
CA PRO A 77 19.04 -15.59 5.16
C PRO A 77 18.58 -14.56 4.13
N LEU A 78 17.27 -14.45 3.91
CA LEU A 78 16.70 -13.50 2.96
C LEU A 78 16.95 -12.04 3.38
N ARG A 79 16.86 -11.75 4.68
CA ARG A 79 17.12 -10.41 5.23
C ARG A 79 18.56 -9.97 4.97
N ARG A 80 19.52 -10.89 5.04
CA ARG A 80 20.93 -10.60 4.75
C ARG A 80 21.13 -10.29 3.27
N GLU A 81 20.59 -11.11 2.37
CA GLU A 81 20.76 -10.92 0.93
C GLU A 81 20.05 -9.65 0.42
N LEU A 82 18.94 -9.25 1.05
CA LEU A 82 18.18 -8.06 0.64
C LEU A 82 18.50 -6.81 1.48
N ALA A 83 19.58 -6.81 2.27
CA ALA A 83 19.86 -5.75 3.23
C ALA A 83 19.92 -4.34 2.61
N GLU A 84 20.43 -4.21 1.39
CA GLU A 84 20.50 -2.94 0.66
C GLU A 84 19.12 -2.32 0.37
N PHE A 85 18.09 -3.15 0.21
CA PHE A 85 16.71 -2.70 -0.07
C PHE A 85 15.93 -2.40 1.20
N LEU A 86 16.43 -2.83 2.36
CA LEU A 86 15.81 -2.61 3.66
C LEU A 86 16.29 -1.31 4.32
N ASP A 87 17.31 -0.65 3.78
CA ASP A 87 17.76 0.64 4.29
C ASP A 87 16.67 1.71 4.12
N GLU A 88 16.32 2.43 5.19
CA GLU A 88 15.37 3.55 5.16
C GLU A 88 15.74 4.64 4.16
N GLN A 89 17.04 4.78 3.89
CA GLN A 89 17.57 5.76 2.93
C GLN A 89 17.53 5.24 1.49
N ALA A 90 17.24 3.95 1.28
CA ALA A 90 17.10 3.38 -0.06
C ALA A 90 15.81 3.90 -0.74
N PRO A 91 15.75 3.87 -2.08
CA PRO A 91 14.62 4.45 -2.84
C PRO A 91 13.22 3.87 -2.54
N TYR A 92 13.11 2.83 -1.71
CA TYR A 92 11.85 2.26 -1.20
C TYR A 92 12.02 1.66 0.21
N GLY A 93 12.85 2.26 1.04
CA GLY A 93 13.26 1.72 2.34
C GLY A 93 12.12 1.35 3.30
N TYR A 94 12.29 0.26 4.04
CA TYR A 94 11.33 -0.21 5.05
C TYR A 94 11.98 -0.31 6.45
N ARG A 95 11.23 0.11 7.48
CA ARG A 95 11.58 -0.08 8.91
C ARG A 95 11.15 -1.44 9.46
#